data_AF-A0A6L4Z342-F1
#
_entry.id   AF-A0A6L4Z342-F1
#
_cell.length_a   1.000
_cell.length_b   1.000
_cell.length_c   1.000
_cell.angle_alpha   90.00
_cell.angle_beta   90.00
_cell.angle_gamma   90.00
#
_symmetry.space_group_name_H-M   'P 1'
#
loop_
_entity.id
_entity.type
_entity.pdbx_description
1 polymer ?
#
loop_
_entity_poly.entity_id
_entity_poly.type
_entity_poly.pdbx_seq_one_letter_code
_entity_poly.pdbx_strand_id
1 'polypeptide(L)' 'VAIRTLFIQNEQGYFNVGGGVTADSDPLAEYEESLVKAQAMFQAIGLEL' A
#
# COMPACT_ATOMS: atom_id res chain seq x y z
N VAL A 1 -8.08 -4.95 -12.50
CA VAL A 1 -6.79 -4.31 -12.14
C VAL A 1 -6.25 -5.02 -10.91
N ALA A 2 -4.97 -5.38 -10.90
CA ALA A 2 -4.33 -5.98 -9.72
C ALA A 2 -3.96 -4.86 -8.72
N ILE A 3 -4.76 -4.70 -7.67
CA ILE A 3 -4.53 -3.83 -6.51
C ILE A 3 -4.79 -4.63 -5.23
N ARG A 4 -4.20 -4.19 -4.10
CA ARG A 4 -4.27 -4.95 -2.82
C ARG A 4 -3.84 -6.41 -3.00
N THR A 5 -2.79 -6.62 -3.78
CA THR A 5 -2.26 -7.93 -4.15
C THR A 5 -0.90 -8.12 -3.47
N LEU A 6 -0.68 -9.31 -2.92
CA LEU A 6 0.60 -9.75 -2.39
C LEU A 6 1.21 -10.76 -3.37
N PHE A 7 2.36 -10.44 -3.94
CA PHE A 7 3.16 -11.36 -4.75
C PHE A 7 4.19 -12.04 -3.85
N ILE A 8 4.24 -13.37 -3.87
CA ILE A 8 5.17 -14.15 -3.04
C ILE A 8 6.13 -14.89 -3.95
N GLN A 9 7.43 -14.67 -3.75
CA GLN A 9 8.49 -15.34 -4.50
C GLN A 9 9.71 -15.54 -3.61
N ASN A 10 10.31 -16.73 -3.66
CA ASN A 10 11.53 -17.06 -2.89
C ASN A 10 11.41 -16.67 -1.41
N GLU A 11 10.29 -17.06 -0.79
CA GLU A 11 9.97 -16.78 0.63
C GLU A 11 9.84 -15.27 0.98
N GLN A 12 9.80 -14.39 -0.02
CA GLN A 12 9.61 -12.94 0.14
C GLN A 12 8.25 -12.52 -0.38
N GLY A 13 7.55 -11.68 0.39
CA GLY A 13 6.29 -11.04 0.01
C GLY A 13 6.53 -9.61 -0.48
N TYR A 14 5.95 -9.27 -1.63
CA TYR A 14 5.98 -7.94 -2.24
C TYR A 14 4.55 -7.46 -2.46
N PHE A 15 4.25 -6.23 -2.04
CA PHE A 15 2.97 -5.59 -2.33
C PHE A 15 3.22 -4.13 -2.70
N ASN A 16 2.26 -3.54 -3.42
CA ASN A 16 2.34 -2.15 -3.85
C ASN A 16 1.21 -1.33 -3.24
N VAL A 17 1.51 -0.07 -2.97
CA VAL A 17 0.54 0.96 -2.54
C VAL A 17 0.73 2.22 -3.37
N GLY A 18 -0.28 3.06 -3.39
CA GLY A 18 -0.26 4.33 -4.11
C GLY A 18 -1.61 5.02 -4.08
N GLY A 19 -1.62 6.29 -4.43
CA GLY A 19 -2.79 7.18 -4.54
C GLY A 19 -2.91 7.76 -5.94
N GLY A 20 -4.05 8.36 -6.24
CA GLY A 20 -4.26 9.06 -7.49
C GLY A 20 -3.88 10.53 -7.33
N VAL A 21 -2.84 10.98 -8.02
CA VAL A 21 -2.39 12.39 -7.93
C VAL A 21 -3.12 13.25 -8.96
N THR A 22 -3.65 14.38 -8.50
CA THR A 22 -4.25 15.42 -9.33
C THR A 22 -3.52 16.76 -9.13
N ALA A 23 -3.93 17.80 -9.86
CA ALA A 23 -3.32 19.13 -9.73
C ALA A 23 -3.48 19.75 -8.33
N ASP A 24 -4.54 19.36 -7.61
CA ASP A 24 -4.88 19.89 -6.28
C ASP A 24 -4.44 18.95 -5.14
N SER A 25 -3.76 17.84 -5.46
CA SER A 25 -3.31 16.87 -4.45
C SER A 25 -2.24 17.49 -3.53
N ASP A 26 -2.36 17.19 -2.24
CA ASP A 26 -1.34 17.50 -1.24
C ASP A 26 -0.35 16.33 -1.09
N PRO A 27 0.96 16.52 -1.29
CA PRO A 27 1.93 15.44 -1.20
C PRO A 27 1.92 14.67 0.13
N LEU A 28 1.65 15.35 1.24
CA LEU A 28 1.61 14.70 2.56
C LEU A 28 0.35 13.83 2.69
N ALA A 29 -0.82 14.34 2.30
CA ALA A 29 -2.06 13.57 2.30
C ALA A 29 -1.98 12.31 1.42
N GLU A 30 -1.37 12.39 0.23
CA GLU A 30 -1.20 11.22 -0.66
C GLU A 30 -0.26 10.16 -0.06
N TYR A 31 0.77 10.61 0.66
CA TYR A 31 1.66 9.72 1.39
C TYR A 31 0.91 9.01 2.53
N GLU A 32 0.13 9.75 3.32
CA GLU A 32 -0.72 9.18 4.37
C GLU A 32 -1.72 8.16 3.80
N GLU A 33 -2.33 8.44 2.65
CA GLU A 33 -3.21 7.49 1.95
C GLU A 33 -2.47 6.20 1.58
N SER A 34 -1.22 6.29 1.13
CA SER A 34 -0.40 5.13 0.81
C SER A 34 -0.12 4.25 2.04
N LEU A 35 0.10 4.86 3.22
CA LEU A 35 0.30 4.15 4.48
C LEU A 35 -0.98 3.45 4.95
N VAL A 36 -2.14 4.10 4.85
CA VAL A 36 -3.44 3.49 5.19
C VAL A 36 -3.69 2.25 4.32
N LYS A 37 -3.35 2.31 3.03
CA LYS A 37 -3.44 1.16 2.11
C LYS A 37 -2.45 0.05 2.46
N ALA A 38 -1.24 0.40 2.93
CA ALA A 38 -0.22 -0.55 3.36
C ALA A 38 -0.64 -1.27 4.65
N GLN A 39 -1.22 -0.54 5.60
CA GLN A 39 -1.65 -1.08 6.89
C GLN A 39 -2.62 -2.25 6.74
N ALA A 40 -3.55 -2.18 5.78
CA ALA A 40 -4.44 -3.28 5.46
C ALA A 40 -3.68 -4.55 5.00
N MET A 41 -2.58 -4.40 4.27
CA MET A 41 -1.73 -5.53 3.85
C MET A 41 -0.97 -6.13 5.03
N PHE A 42 -0.41 -5.29 5.91
CA PHE A 42 0.28 -5.74 7.12
C PHE A 42 -0.65 -6.53 8.05
N GLN A 43 -1.85 -6.00 8.31
CA GLN A 43 -2.86 -6.68 9.13
C GLN A 43 -3.26 -8.04 8.55
N ALA A 44 -3.37 -8.16 7.22
CA ALA A 44 -3.73 -9.42 6.57
C ALA A 44 -2.69 -10.54 6.77
N ILE A 45 -1.43 -10.18 7.01
CA ILE A 45 -0.34 -11.14 7.29
C ILE A 45 0.06 -11.17 8.78
N GLY A 46 -0.75 -10.58 9.65
CA GLY A 46 -0.54 -10.61 11.10
C GLY A 46 0.61 -9.72 11.59
N LEU A 47 0.94 -8.67 10.85
CA LEU A 47 1.94 -7.66 11.21
C LEU A 47 1.28 -6.32 11.54
N GLU A 48 2.03 -5.47 12.25
CA GLU A 48 1.69 -4.08 12.51
C GLU A 48 2.65 -3.17 11.73
N LEU A 49 2.13 -2.07 11.20
CA LEU A 49 2.88 -1.10 10.39
C LEU A 49 3.60 -0.08 11.30
#